data_AF-A0A8S7CXL5-F1
#
_entry.id   AF-A0A8S7CXL5-F1
#
_cell.length_a   1.000
_cell.length_b   1.000
_cell.length_c   1.000
_cell.angle_alpha   90.00
_cell.angle_beta   90.00
_cell.angle_gamma   90.00
#
_symmetry.space_group_name_H-M   'P 1'
#
loop_
_entity.id
_entity.type
_entity.pdbx_description
1 polymer ?
#
loop_
_entity_poly.entity_id
_entity_poly.type
_entity_poly.pdbx_seq_one_letter_code
_entity_poly.pdbx_strand_id
1 'polypeptide(L)'
;DQIDVKNAYQNKKKYSIEQLKSIYPKVDIRKKNVVVMSHAFSDSPHVGEGLLFNDYYDFLEKTLIRLNKNRNINCFVKAHPSSYMWNEKGGVESLIEANQLDNIYMMPVDLNTNSIADFADSIVTAKGTAGLEFSCLGIPAVTAGKGYYAGFGITLEPESVQSYYNILDSISGLAKLDDEVRKRALVLLYMVSLSRRHSDILPKQHIMPHENYNDVYLSKYQEIIANIENNIPMRDGFYEEVIQDVVKNHD
;
A
#
# COMPACT_ATOMS: atom_id res chain seq x y z
N ASP A 1 0.81 2.36 14.72
CA ASP A 1 0.73 2.74 13.30
C ASP A 1 2.03 2.83 12.51
N GLN A 2 3.18 2.32 12.99
CA GLN A 2 4.42 2.37 12.19
C GLN A 2 5.07 1.01 11.98
N ILE A 3 4.39 -0.10 12.28
CA ILE A 3 4.99 -1.43 12.14
C ILE A 3 5.22 -1.75 10.66
N ASP A 4 4.27 -1.46 9.77
CA ASP A 4 4.44 -1.65 8.33
C ASP A 4 5.58 -0.81 7.76
N VAL A 5 5.67 0.46 8.19
CA VAL A 5 6.77 1.36 7.80
C VAL A 5 8.11 0.78 8.26
N LYS A 6 8.23 0.39 9.54
CA LYS A 6 9.48 -0.23 10.04
C LYS A 6 9.81 -1.51 9.26
N ASN A 7 8.84 -2.38 9.03
CA ASN A 7 9.04 -3.62 8.30
C ASN A 7 9.39 -3.41 6.82
N ALA A 8 8.95 -2.30 6.21
CA ALA A 8 9.24 -1.93 4.83
C ALA A 8 10.62 -1.26 4.63
N TYR A 9 11.13 -0.55 5.65
CA TYR A 9 12.31 0.31 5.49
C TYR A 9 13.47 0.01 6.46
N GLN A 10 13.20 -0.38 7.70
CA GLN A 10 14.22 -0.51 8.75
C GLN A 10 15.06 -1.78 8.55
N ASN A 11 16.39 -1.66 8.61
CA ASN A 11 17.35 -2.76 8.41
C ASN A 11 17.19 -3.50 7.05
N LYS A 12 16.69 -2.80 6.03
CA LYS A 12 16.53 -3.31 4.67
C LYS A 12 17.61 -2.77 3.73
N LYS A 13 17.93 -3.52 2.67
CA LYS A 13 18.94 -3.16 1.67
C LYS A 13 18.31 -2.45 0.47
N LYS A 14 19.03 -1.48 -0.09
CA LYS A 14 18.65 -0.91 -1.39
C LYS A 14 19.05 -1.85 -2.52
N TYR A 15 18.20 -1.93 -3.54
CA TYR A 15 18.42 -2.73 -4.74
C TYR A 15 18.32 -1.87 -6.00
N SER A 16 19.29 -1.98 -6.90
CA SER A 16 19.18 -1.47 -8.28
C SER A 16 18.58 -2.53 -9.22
N ILE A 17 18.16 -2.12 -10.41
CA ILE A 17 17.66 -3.05 -11.43
C ILE A 17 18.74 -4.05 -11.88
N GLU A 18 20.02 -3.63 -11.89
CA GLU A 18 21.15 -4.50 -12.20
C GLU A 18 21.32 -5.60 -11.16
N GLN A 19 21.17 -5.25 -9.87
CA GLN A 19 21.23 -6.23 -8.78
C GLN A 19 20.04 -7.21 -8.86
N LEU A 20 18.84 -6.72 -9.18
CA LEU A 20 17.69 -7.60 -9.44
C LEU A 20 17.92 -8.51 -10.65
N LYS A 21 18.55 -8.02 -11.72
CA LYS A 21 18.93 -8.84 -12.87
C LYS A 21 19.95 -9.93 -12.52
N SER A 22 20.88 -9.67 -11.59
CA SER A 22 21.80 -10.70 -11.10
C SER A 22 21.07 -11.83 -10.37
N ILE A 23 19.98 -11.52 -9.66
CA ILE A 23 19.13 -12.53 -8.97
C ILE A 23 18.20 -13.24 -9.96
N TYR A 24 17.66 -12.49 -10.92
CA TYR A 24 16.72 -12.97 -11.94
C TYR A 24 17.30 -12.74 -13.35
N PRO A 25 18.12 -13.67 -13.88
CA PRO A 25 18.84 -13.47 -15.15
C PRO A 25 17.95 -13.22 -16.37
N LYS A 26 16.66 -13.55 -16.29
CA LYS A 26 15.65 -13.30 -17.34
C LYS A 26 15.19 -11.83 -17.40
N VAL A 27 15.47 -11.02 -16.39
CA VAL A 27 15.16 -9.58 -16.37
C VAL A 27 15.94 -8.86 -17.48
N ASP A 28 15.22 -8.10 -18.30
CA ASP A 28 15.80 -7.29 -19.38
C ASP A 28 15.70 -5.80 -19.02
N ILE A 29 16.85 -5.16 -18.76
CA ILE A 29 16.94 -3.73 -18.38
C ILE A 29 16.38 -2.76 -19.45
N ARG A 30 16.11 -3.24 -20.67
CA ARG A 30 15.49 -2.44 -21.73
C ARG A 30 13.96 -2.44 -21.66
N LYS A 31 13.37 -3.38 -20.91
CA LYS A 31 11.93 -3.49 -20.71
C LYS A 31 11.48 -2.62 -19.54
N LYS A 32 10.20 -2.26 -19.57
CA LYS A 32 9.55 -1.53 -18.48
C LYS A 32 9.40 -2.42 -17.26
N ASN A 33 9.62 -1.86 -16.08
CA ASN A 33 9.49 -2.54 -14.80
C ASN A 33 8.12 -2.24 -14.19
N VAL A 34 7.26 -3.26 -14.11
CA VAL A 34 5.97 -3.20 -13.45
C VAL A 34 6.12 -3.80 -12.06
N VAL A 35 5.66 -3.11 -11.03
CA VAL A 35 5.74 -3.59 -9.65
C VAL A 35 4.34 -3.77 -9.05
N VAL A 36 3.99 -5.01 -8.77
CA VAL A 36 2.73 -5.38 -8.10
C VAL A 36 2.93 -5.38 -6.59
N MET A 37 2.20 -4.52 -5.88
CA MET A 37 2.26 -4.36 -4.43
C MET A 37 1.11 -5.15 -3.78
N SER A 38 1.46 -6.28 -3.17
CA SER A 38 0.50 -7.15 -2.48
C SER A 38 0.03 -6.54 -1.17
N HIS A 39 -1.23 -6.79 -0.84
CA HIS A 39 -1.78 -6.63 0.51
C HIS A 39 -1.54 -7.90 1.32
N ALA A 40 -1.70 -7.83 2.64
CA ALA A 40 -1.91 -9.03 3.45
C ALA A 40 -3.33 -9.54 3.16
N PHE A 41 -3.49 -10.81 2.83
CA PHE A 41 -4.73 -11.33 2.24
C PHE A 41 -5.93 -11.23 3.18
N SER A 42 -5.70 -11.48 4.46
CA SER A 42 -6.72 -11.51 5.51
C SER A 42 -6.95 -10.15 6.18
N ASP A 43 -6.17 -9.12 5.81
CA ASP A 43 -6.22 -7.81 6.44
C ASP A 43 -7.41 -6.98 5.92
N SER A 44 -8.59 -7.31 6.40
CA SER A 44 -9.83 -6.61 6.12
C SER A 44 -10.04 -6.32 4.63
N PRO A 45 -10.06 -7.36 3.75
CA PRO A 45 -10.02 -7.20 2.30
C PRO A 45 -11.16 -6.35 1.73
N HIS A 46 -12.28 -6.28 2.46
CA HIS A 46 -13.48 -5.54 2.09
C HIS A 46 -13.66 -4.18 2.80
N VAL A 47 -12.69 -3.71 3.59
CA VAL A 47 -12.77 -2.34 4.14
C VAL A 47 -12.60 -1.30 3.04
N GLY A 48 -13.56 -0.40 2.88
CA GLY A 48 -13.63 0.54 1.76
C GLY A 48 -14.44 -0.01 0.59
N GLU A 49 -14.35 0.63 -0.58
CA GLU A 49 -15.28 0.38 -1.69
C GLU A 49 -14.57 -0.03 -2.98
N GLY A 50 -15.34 -0.63 -3.89
CA GLY A 50 -14.98 -0.73 -5.31
C GLY A 50 -13.84 -1.67 -5.66
N LEU A 51 -13.47 -2.63 -4.79
CA LEU A 51 -12.56 -3.70 -5.19
C LEU A 51 -13.18 -4.49 -6.35
N LEU A 52 -12.45 -4.59 -7.47
CA LEU A 52 -12.91 -5.28 -8.69
C LEU A 52 -12.92 -6.82 -8.56
N PHE A 53 -12.29 -7.34 -7.52
CA PHE A 53 -12.03 -8.75 -7.27
C PHE A 53 -12.67 -9.19 -5.96
N ASN A 54 -12.76 -10.51 -5.76
CA ASN A 54 -13.42 -11.06 -4.57
C ASN A 54 -12.69 -10.69 -3.28
N ASP A 55 -11.37 -10.67 -3.28
CA ASP A 55 -10.53 -10.28 -2.15
C ASP A 55 -9.12 -9.93 -2.66
N TYR A 56 -8.17 -9.74 -1.74
CA TYR A 56 -6.79 -9.44 -2.09
C TYR A 56 -6.02 -10.61 -2.70
N TYR A 57 -6.37 -11.85 -2.36
CA TYR A 57 -5.78 -13.04 -2.98
C TYR A 57 -6.25 -13.16 -4.43
N ASP A 58 -7.56 -13.06 -4.67
CA ASP A 58 -8.18 -13.08 -5.99
C ASP A 58 -7.65 -11.94 -6.89
N PHE A 59 -7.50 -10.74 -6.32
CA PHE A 59 -6.82 -9.62 -6.99
C PHE A 59 -5.40 -10.00 -7.42
N LEU A 60 -4.59 -10.51 -6.50
CA LEU A 60 -3.18 -10.77 -6.78
C LEU A 60 -3.04 -11.88 -7.82
N GLU A 61 -3.76 -13.00 -7.64
CA GLU A 61 -3.73 -14.15 -8.53
C GLU A 61 -4.09 -13.75 -9.96
N LYS A 62 -5.26 -13.12 -10.15
CA LYS A 62 -5.74 -12.71 -11.48
C LYS A 62 -4.84 -11.66 -12.12
N THR A 63 -4.29 -10.74 -11.34
CA THR A 63 -3.34 -9.72 -11.81
C THR A 63 -2.04 -10.35 -12.29
N LEU A 64 -1.45 -11.26 -11.50
CA LEU A 64 -0.19 -11.91 -11.86
C LEU A 64 -0.37 -12.86 -13.05
N ILE A 65 -1.46 -13.62 -13.12
CA ILE A 65 -1.81 -14.45 -14.30
C ILE A 65 -1.89 -13.60 -15.57
N ARG A 66 -2.52 -12.41 -15.49
CA ARG A 66 -2.63 -11.48 -16.62
C ARG A 66 -1.26 -10.93 -17.03
N LEU A 67 -0.50 -10.38 -16.09
CA LEU A 67 0.82 -9.79 -16.35
C LEU A 67 1.86 -10.83 -16.81
N ASN A 68 1.75 -12.08 -16.37
CA ASN A 68 2.65 -13.16 -16.78
C ASN A 68 2.62 -13.38 -18.31
N LYS A 69 1.48 -13.10 -18.97
CA LYS A 69 1.32 -13.20 -20.43
C LYS A 69 2.02 -12.07 -21.18
N ASN A 70 2.29 -10.94 -20.52
CA ASN A 70 2.94 -9.79 -21.13
C ASN A 70 4.47 -9.96 -21.12
N ARG A 71 5.04 -10.36 -22.27
CA ARG A 71 6.49 -10.59 -22.40
C ARG A 71 7.29 -9.31 -22.65
N ASN A 72 6.65 -8.14 -22.73
CA ASN A 72 7.31 -6.84 -22.99
C ASN A 72 7.69 -6.07 -21.71
N ILE A 73 7.42 -6.64 -20.55
CA ILE A 73 7.72 -6.06 -19.24
C ILE A 73 8.59 -6.98 -18.40
N ASN A 74 9.27 -6.42 -17.42
CA ASN A 74 9.70 -7.16 -16.23
C ASN A 74 8.60 -6.97 -15.18
N CYS A 75 7.97 -8.06 -14.73
CA CYS A 75 6.94 -7.98 -13.70
C CYS A 75 7.53 -8.43 -12.37
N PHE A 76 7.63 -7.51 -11.41
CA PHE A 76 8.01 -7.81 -10.05
C PHE A 76 6.78 -7.82 -9.14
N VAL A 77 6.77 -8.68 -8.13
CA VAL A 77 5.76 -8.65 -7.07
C VAL A 77 6.45 -8.49 -5.73
N LYS A 78 5.89 -7.64 -4.87
CA LYS A 78 6.33 -7.44 -3.49
C LYS A 78 5.24 -7.90 -2.54
N ALA A 79 5.57 -8.88 -1.70
CA ALA A 79 4.70 -9.35 -0.64
C ALA A 79 4.53 -8.26 0.42
N HIS A 80 3.37 -8.23 1.07
CA HIS A 80 3.11 -7.27 2.14
C HIS A 80 4.10 -7.48 3.30
N PRO A 81 4.73 -6.42 3.84
CA PRO A 81 5.75 -6.54 4.88
C PRO A 81 5.24 -7.23 6.16
N SER A 82 3.93 -7.18 6.38
CA SER A 82 3.26 -7.69 7.58
C SER A 82 2.39 -8.93 7.32
N SER A 83 2.56 -9.61 6.19
CA SER A 83 1.84 -10.87 5.90
C SER A 83 2.06 -11.94 6.97
N TYR A 84 3.22 -11.91 7.66
CA TYR A 84 3.52 -12.81 8.77
C TYR A 84 2.55 -12.67 9.95
N MET A 85 1.92 -11.49 10.14
CA MET A 85 0.94 -11.27 11.22
C MET A 85 -0.35 -12.06 11.00
N TRP A 86 -0.55 -12.61 9.80
CA TRP A 86 -1.73 -13.36 9.40
C TRP A 86 -1.41 -14.82 9.07
N ASN A 87 -0.19 -15.29 9.40
CA ASN A 87 0.34 -16.60 8.98
C ASN A 87 0.42 -16.79 7.46
N GLU A 88 0.58 -15.72 6.69
CA GLU A 88 0.59 -15.74 5.22
C GLU A 88 2.01 -15.72 4.62
N LYS A 89 3.04 -16.00 5.44
CA LYS A 89 4.42 -16.04 4.96
C LYS A 89 4.57 -17.15 3.91
N GLY A 90 5.05 -16.79 2.72
CA GLY A 90 5.13 -17.72 1.59
C GLY A 90 3.88 -17.76 0.71
N GLY A 91 2.81 -17.03 1.06
CA GLY A 91 1.54 -17.08 0.32
C GLY A 91 1.65 -16.59 -1.13
N VAL A 92 2.47 -15.57 -1.38
CA VAL A 92 2.71 -15.07 -2.74
C VAL A 92 3.54 -16.06 -3.55
N GLU A 93 4.55 -16.68 -2.93
CA GLU A 93 5.40 -17.70 -3.54
C GLU A 93 4.59 -18.94 -3.92
N SER A 94 3.76 -19.44 -3.00
CA SER A 94 2.84 -20.56 -3.27
C SER A 94 1.87 -20.26 -4.41
N LEU A 95 1.34 -19.03 -4.48
CA LEU A 95 0.45 -18.59 -5.55
C LEU A 95 1.16 -18.60 -6.92
N ILE A 96 2.41 -18.10 -6.98
CA ILE A 96 3.24 -18.11 -8.19
C ILE A 96 3.52 -19.55 -8.64
N GLU A 97 3.89 -20.42 -7.71
CA GLU A 97 4.19 -21.84 -7.99
C GLU A 97 2.94 -22.59 -8.46
N ALA A 98 1.82 -22.46 -7.75
CA ALA A 98 0.55 -23.13 -8.09
C ALA A 98 0.05 -22.75 -9.49
N ASN A 99 0.27 -21.50 -9.92
CA ASN A 99 -0.12 -20.99 -11.23
C ASN A 99 0.98 -21.09 -12.30
N GLN A 100 2.15 -21.64 -11.96
CA GLN A 100 3.29 -21.83 -12.87
C GLN A 100 3.73 -20.53 -13.58
N LEU A 101 3.77 -19.42 -12.84
CA LEU A 101 4.07 -18.10 -13.40
C LEU A 101 5.58 -17.91 -13.61
N ASP A 102 6.03 -17.93 -14.86
CA ASP A 102 7.45 -17.98 -15.24
C ASP A 102 8.09 -16.62 -15.59
N ASN A 103 7.29 -15.56 -15.62
CA ASN A 103 7.69 -14.17 -15.91
C ASN A 103 7.23 -13.20 -14.82
N ILE A 104 7.08 -13.72 -13.61
CA ILE A 104 6.83 -12.95 -12.39
C ILE A 104 8.04 -13.15 -11.47
N TYR A 105 8.63 -12.04 -11.01
CA TYR A 105 9.82 -12.05 -10.17
C TYR A 105 9.47 -11.59 -8.76
N MET A 106 9.65 -12.47 -7.77
CA MET A 106 9.47 -12.09 -6.38
C MET A 106 10.54 -11.06 -5.98
N MET A 107 10.17 -9.97 -5.31
CA MET A 107 11.18 -9.08 -4.76
C MET A 107 11.89 -9.73 -3.55
N PRO A 108 13.20 -9.49 -3.35
CA PRO A 108 13.90 -9.97 -2.16
C PRO A 108 13.22 -9.48 -0.87
N VAL A 109 13.12 -10.37 0.12
CA VAL A 109 12.46 -10.08 1.41
C VAL A 109 13.18 -8.97 2.19
N ASP A 110 14.49 -8.83 1.99
CA ASP A 110 15.31 -7.77 2.59
C ASP A 110 15.38 -6.49 1.75
N LEU A 111 14.62 -6.38 0.65
CA LEU A 111 14.53 -5.17 -0.17
C LEU A 111 13.80 -4.04 0.55
N ASN A 112 14.45 -2.88 0.61
CA ASN A 112 13.90 -1.62 1.08
C ASN A 112 12.94 -1.06 0.04
N THR A 113 11.69 -0.76 0.41
CA THR A 113 10.65 -0.30 -0.52
C THR A 113 11.05 0.96 -1.30
N ASN A 114 11.91 1.84 -0.74
CA ASN A 114 12.41 3.02 -1.46
C ASN A 114 13.21 2.67 -2.72
N SER A 115 13.76 1.46 -2.81
CA SER A 115 14.46 0.99 -4.03
C SER A 115 13.53 1.00 -5.25
N ILE A 116 12.23 0.76 -5.04
CA ILE A 116 11.24 0.67 -6.12
C ILE A 116 11.14 1.99 -6.88
N ALA A 117 11.28 3.12 -6.18
CA ALA A 117 11.24 4.45 -6.79
C ALA A 117 12.35 4.65 -7.84
N ASP A 118 13.48 3.95 -7.69
CA ASP A 118 14.65 4.13 -8.53
C ASP A 118 14.52 3.38 -9.88
N PHE A 119 13.67 2.35 -9.96
CA PHE A 119 13.55 1.52 -11.17
C PHE A 119 12.13 1.24 -11.69
N ALA A 120 11.09 1.45 -10.89
CA ALA A 120 9.72 1.16 -11.32
C ALA A 120 9.25 2.16 -12.39
N ASP A 121 8.65 1.61 -13.45
CA ASP A 121 7.98 2.40 -14.47
C ASP A 121 6.48 2.52 -14.22
N SER A 122 5.90 1.54 -13.52
CA SER A 122 4.50 1.58 -13.09
C SER A 122 4.26 0.70 -11.87
N ILE A 123 3.25 1.07 -11.08
CA ILE A 123 2.80 0.35 -9.90
C ILE A 123 1.43 -0.26 -10.16
N VAL A 124 1.19 -1.46 -9.64
CA VAL A 124 -0.13 -2.08 -9.59
C VAL A 124 -0.43 -2.44 -8.15
N THR A 125 -1.59 -2.05 -7.64
CA THR A 125 -2.05 -2.44 -6.30
C THR A 125 -3.56 -2.58 -6.28
N ALA A 126 -4.13 -3.19 -5.24
CA ALA A 126 -5.57 -3.16 -5.04
C ALA A 126 -6.00 -1.72 -4.70
N LYS A 127 -5.89 -1.35 -3.43
CA LYS A 127 -6.22 -0.01 -2.90
C LYS A 127 -5.16 0.52 -1.93
N GLY A 128 -3.93 0.01 -2.05
CA GLY A 128 -2.85 0.29 -1.10
C GLY A 128 -2.31 1.70 -1.24
N THR A 129 -1.68 2.21 -0.17
CA THR A 129 -1.07 3.55 -0.17
C THR A 129 0.04 3.70 -1.21
N ALA A 130 0.63 2.59 -1.67
CA ALA A 130 1.56 2.58 -2.80
C ALA A 130 1.05 3.35 -4.02
N GLY A 131 -0.25 3.32 -4.31
CA GLY A 131 -0.81 4.12 -5.41
C GLY A 131 -0.59 5.63 -5.21
N LEU A 132 -0.86 6.16 -4.02
CA LEU A 132 -0.60 7.55 -3.67
C LEU A 132 0.90 7.86 -3.55
N GLU A 133 1.66 7.02 -2.86
CA GLU A 133 3.08 7.24 -2.57
C GLU A 133 3.92 7.32 -3.84
N PHE A 134 3.74 6.39 -4.77
CA PHE A 134 4.49 6.39 -6.04
C PHE A 134 3.99 7.43 -7.03
N SER A 135 2.71 7.82 -6.96
CA SER A 135 2.19 8.96 -7.73
C SER A 135 2.86 10.28 -7.31
N CYS A 136 3.18 10.44 -6.01
CA CYS A 136 3.97 11.59 -5.53
C CYS A 136 5.39 11.63 -6.15
N LEU A 137 5.90 10.50 -6.63
CA LEU A 137 7.20 10.38 -7.30
C LEU A 137 7.09 10.48 -8.83
N GLY A 138 5.88 10.69 -9.36
CA GLY A 138 5.62 10.76 -10.80
C GLY A 138 5.53 9.40 -11.50
N ILE A 139 5.44 8.31 -10.74
CA ILE A 139 5.30 6.95 -11.28
C ILE A 139 3.80 6.62 -11.39
N PRO A 140 3.29 6.26 -12.57
CA PRO A 140 1.87 5.93 -12.74
C PRO A 140 1.52 4.67 -11.95
N ALA A 141 0.37 4.71 -11.29
CA ALA A 141 -0.16 3.56 -10.56
C ALA A 141 -1.55 3.17 -11.07
N VAL A 142 -1.79 1.86 -11.15
CA VAL A 142 -3.08 1.24 -11.49
C VAL A 142 -3.66 0.62 -10.22
N THR A 143 -4.88 0.99 -9.88
CA THR A 143 -5.57 0.49 -8.68
C THR A 143 -6.75 -0.39 -9.07
N ALA A 144 -6.85 -1.58 -8.50
CA ALA A 144 -7.99 -2.47 -8.69
C ALA A 144 -9.12 -2.26 -7.66
N GLY A 145 -9.04 -1.21 -6.84
CA GLY A 145 -10.07 -0.82 -5.90
C GLY A 145 -9.96 0.65 -5.53
N LYS A 146 -10.93 1.18 -4.79
CA LYS A 146 -10.95 2.59 -4.39
C LYS A 146 -10.26 2.77 -3.04
N GLY A 147 -9.03 3.27 -3.06
CA GLY A 147 -8.36 3.79 -1.86
C GLY A 147 -8.97 5.12 -1.43
N TYR A 148 -8.60 5.63 -0.25
CA TYR A 148 -9.05 6.96 0.23
C TYR A 148 -8.63 8.13 -0.69
N TYR A 149 -7.74 7.87 -1.65
CA TYR A 149 -7.25 8.81 -2.63
C TYR A 149 -7.89 8.65 -4.02
N ALA A 150 -8.88 7.75 -4.17
CA ALA A 150 -9.59 7.55 -5.42
C ALA A 150 -10.38 8.81 -5.83
N GLY A 151 -10.57 9.01 -7.13
CA GLY A 151 -11.32 10.14 -7.69
C GLY A 151 -10.53 11.45 -7.80
N PHE A 152 -9.31 11.51 -7.26
CA PHE A 152 -8.44 12.69 -7.39
C PHE A 152 -7.65 12.71 -8.72
N GLY A 153 -7.80 11.68 -9.55
CA GLY A 153 -7.12 11.61 -10.86
C GLY A 153 -5.59 11.52 -10.74
N ILE A 154 -5.10 10.90 -9.66
CA ILE A 154 -3.67 10.63 -9.45
C ILE A 154 -3.27 9.21 -9.85
N THR A 155 -4.26 8.31 -9.93
CA THR A 155 -4.09 6.90 -10.30
C THR A 155 -5.03 6.53 -11.45
N LEU A 156 -4.69 5.46 -12.16
CA LEU A 156 -5.56 4.82 -13.13
C LEU A 156 -6.56 3.92 -12.37
N GLU A 157 -7.83 4.30 -12.40
CA GLU A 157 -8.91 3.73 -11.60
C GLU A 157 -9.97 3.07 -12.51
N PRO A 158 -9.71 1.88 -13.07
CA PRO A 158 -10.67 1.16 -13.89
C PRO A 158 -11.93 0.79 -13.10
N GLU A 159 -13.09 0.94 -13.73
CA GLU A 159 -14.40 0.65 -13.12
C GLU A 159 -14.88 -0.79 -13.36
N SER A 160 -14.14 -1.57 -14.16
CA SER A 160 -14.44 -2.98 -14.44
C SER A 160 -13.18 -3.82 -14.59
N VAL A 161 -13.29 -5.12 -14.30
CA VAL A 161 -12.21 -6.09 -14.52
C VAL A 161 -11.69 -6.06 -15.96
N GLN A 162 -12.58 -5.88 -16.95
CA GLN A 162 -12.16 -5.79 -18.35
C GLN A 162 -11.32 -4.54 -18.63
N SER A 163 -11.76 -3.36 -18.15
CA SER A 163 -10.97 -2.13 -18.29
C SER A 163 -9.63 -2.22 -17.56
N TYR A 164 -9.59 -2.86 -16.39
CA TYR A 164 -8.36 -3.14 -15.66
C TYR A 164 -7.39 -4.00 -16.47
N TYR A 165 -7.86 -5.10 -17.05
CA TYR A 165 -7.03 -5.94 -17.90
C TYR A 165 -6.54 -5.24 -19.17
N ASN A 166 -7.35 -4.40 -19.80
CA ASN A 166 -6.92 -3.61 -20.96
C ASN A 166 -5.73 -2.69 -20.61
N ILE A 167 -5.75 -2.09 -19.41
CA ILE A 167 -4.64 -1.28 -18.89
C ILE A 167 -3.41 -2.19 -18.64
N LEU A 168 -3.57 -3.33 -17.98
CA LEU A 168 -2.45 -4.26 -17.73
C LEU A 168 -1.79 -4.78 -19.02
N ASP A 169 -2.59 -5.06 -20.05
CA ASP A 169 -2.10 -5.54 -21.35
C ASP A 169 -1.27 -4.47 -22.09
N SER A 170 -1.57 -3.17 -21.84
CA SER A 170 -0.88 -2.02 -22.45
C SER A 170 0.06 -1.27 -21.49
N ILE A 171 0.34 -1.84 -20.32
CA ILE A 171 1.00 -1.14 -19.20
C ILE A 171 2.42 -0.65 -19.53
N SER A 172 3.12 -1.29 -20.46
CA SER A 172 4.44 -0.84 -20.93
C SER A 172 4.41 0.51 -21.66
N GLY A 173 3.23 0.95 -22.10
CA GLY A 173 3.02 2.24 -22.75
C GLY A 173 2.66 3.38 -21.80
N LEU A 174 2.52 3.13 -20.49
CA LEU A 174 2.20 4.20 -19.54
C LEU A 174 3.34 5.22 -19.47
N ALA A 175 2.97 6.49 -19.63
CA ALA A 175 3.88 7.60 -19.43
C ALA A 175 4.03 7.91 -17.94
N LYS A 176 5.14 8.55 -17.58
CA LYS A 176 5.29 9.17 -16.26
C LYS A 176 4.20 10.22 -16.06
N LEU A 177 3.76 10.37 -14.82
CA LEU A 177 2.78 11.40 -14.47
C LEU A 177 3.42 12.79 -14.65
N ASP A 178 2.62 13.74 -15.14
CA ASP A 178 3.07 15.12 -15.27
C ASP A 178 3.19 15.82 -13.89
N ASP A 179 3.77 17.02 -13.91
CA ASP A 179 3.99 17.80 -12.69
C ASP A 179 2.70 18.21 -11.98
N GLU A 180 1.60 18.38 -12.72
CA GLU A 180 0.32 18.76 -12.13
C GLU A 180 -0.28 17.61 -11.33
N VAL A 181 -0.32 16.41 -11.91
CA VAL A 181 -0.78 15.20 -11.25
C VAL A 181 0.10 14.86 -10.05
N ARG A 182 1.44 14.99 -10.20
CA ARG A 182 2.39 14.79 -9.10
C ARG A 182 2.14 15.77 -7.95
N LYS A 183 1.94 17.05 -8.25
CA LYS A 183 1.64 18.08 -7.25
C LYS A 183 0.32 17.77 -6.53
N ARG A 184 -0.70 17.31 -7.26
CA ARG A 184 -1.98 16.90 -6.67
C ARG A 184 -1.82 15.73 -5.71
N ALA A 185 -1.03 14.71 -6.08
CA ALA A 185 -0.70 13.60 -5.19
C ALA A 185 0.03 14.06 -3.93
N LEU A 186 1.01 14.97 -4.05
CA LEU A 186 1.73 15.55 -2.91
C LEU A 186 0.81 16.32 -1.96
N VAL A 187 -0.09 17.15 -2.51
CA VAL A 187 -1.09 17.88 -1.72
C VAL A 187 -1.99 16.89 -0.99
N LEU A 188 -2.48 15.85 -1.67
CA LEU A 188 -3.35 14.86 -1.05
C LEU A 188 -2.63 14.10 0.08
N LEU A 189 -1.38 13.69 -0.13
CA LEU A 189 -0.57 13.06 0.91
C LEU A 189 -0.35 14.00 2.10
N TYR A 190 -0.08 15.28 1.86
CA TYR A 190 0.03 16.29 2.90
C TYR A 190 -1.28 16.42 3.70
N MET A 191 -2.42 16.55 3.02
CA MET A 191 -3.73 16.66 3.68
C MET A 191 -4.06 15.42 4.52
N VAL A 192 -3.78 14.22 4.00
CA VAL A 192 -3.96 12.96 4.74
C VAL A 192 -3.00 12.86 5.93
N SER A 193 -1.79 13.40 5.83
CA SER A 193 -0.86 13.46 6.96
C SER A 193 -1.35 14.42 8.04
N LEU A 194 -1.94 15.56 7.67
CA LEU A 194 -2.53 16.53 8.60
C LEU A 194 -3.81 16.01 9.26
N SER A 195 -4.54 15.12 8.61
CA SER A 195 -5.76 14.53 9.18
C SER A 195 -5.49 13.40 10.17
N ARG A 196 -4.23 12.94 10.31
CA ARG A 196 -3.82 11.97 11.34
C ARG A 196 -3.61 12.68 12.67
N ARG A 197 -4.72 13.07 13.30
CA ARG A 197 -4.74 13.67 14.63
C ARG A 197 -5.36 12.68 15.61
N HIS A 198 -4.86 12.69 16.84
CA HIS A 198 -5.29 11.77 17.88
C HIS A 198 -5.38 12.52 19.20
N SER A 199 -6.42 12.23 19.98
CA SER A 199 -6.59 12.83 21.31
C SER A 199 -5.55 12.26 22.29
N ASP A 200 -4.90 13.13 23.05
CA ASP A 200 -3.87 12.73 24.01
C ASP A 200 -4.43 11.91 25.18
N ILE A 201 -5.73 12.03 25.49
CA ILE A 201 -6.36 11.22 26.54
C ILE A 201 -6.64 9.77 26.07
N LEU A 202 -6.77 9.55 24.77
CA LEU A 202 -7.10 8.23 24.20
C LEU A 202 -5.86 7.34 24.03
N PRO A 203 -5.98 6.01 24.17
CA PRO A 203 -4.86 5.10 24.02
C PRO A 203 -4.19 5.23 22.65
N LYS A 204 -2.85 5.24 22.62
CA LYS A 204 -2.07 5.38 21.37
C LYS A 204 -1.84 4.05 20.66
N GLN A 205 -1.99 2.92 21.35
CA GLN A 205 -1.72 1.59 20.79
C GLN A 205 -2.98 0.97 20.18
N HIS A 206 -2.83 0.35 19.01
CA HIS A 206 -3.86 -0.47 18.38
C HIS A 206 -3.76 -1.92 18.84
N ILE A 207 -4.89 -2.62 18.81
CA ILE A 207 -4.90 -4.07 19.05
C ILE A 207 -4.41 -4.74 17.77
N MET A 208 -3.36 -5.54 17.87
CA MET A 208 -2.77 -6.26 16.76
C MET A 208 -3.33 -7.68 16.63
N PRO A 209 -3.24 -8.30 15.44
CA PRO A 209 -3.60 -9.71 15.27
C PRO A 209 -2.84 -10.60 16.28
N HIS A 210 -3.53 -11.60 16.81
CA HIS A 210 -3.02 -12.58 17.79
C HIS A 210 -2.73 -12.06 19.20
N GLU A 211 -2.97 -10.78 19.50
CA GLU A 211 -2.91 -10.29 20.87
C GLU A 211 -4.10 -10.81 21.70
N ASN A 212 -3.86 -11.08 22.99
CA ASN A 212 -4.95 -11.39 23.92
C ASN A 212 -5.77 -10.13 24.15
N TYR A 213 -6.98 -10.11 23.59
CA TYR A 213 -7.91 -9.00 23.68
C TYR A 213 -8.12 -8.53 25.12
N ASN A 214 -8.29 -9.45 26.08
CA ASN A 214 -8.56 -9.08 27.47
C ASN A 214 -7.39 -8.33 28.12
N ASP A 215 -6.16 -8.77 27.84
CA ASP A 215 -4.95 -8.19 28.41
C ASP A 215 -4.69 -6.79 27.80
N VAL A 216 -4.80 -6.66 26.47
CA VAL A 216 -4.62 -5.38 25.78
C VAL A 216 -5.75 -4.40 26.11
N TYR A 217 -6.97 -4.90 26.25
CA TYR A 217 -8.08 -4.07 26.66
C TYR A 217 -7.84 -3.48 28.05
N LEU A 218 -7.40 -4.29 29.03
CA LEU A 218 -7.10 -3.81 30.37
C LEU A 218 -5.95 -2.79 30.39
N SER A 219 -4.87 -3.03 29.63
CA SER A 219 -3.75 -2.09 29.56
C SER A 219 -4.14 -0.74 28.96
N LYS A 220 -5.08 -0.72 27.99
CA LYS A 220 -5.64 0.53 27.45
C LYS A 220 -6.41 1.33 28.50
N TYR A 221 -7.17 0.69 29.39
CA TYR A 221 -7.81 1.39 30.50
C TYR A 221 -6.79 1.97 31.48
N GLN A 222 -5.72 1.23 31.75
CA GLN A 222 -4.64 1.73 32.60
C GLN A 222 -3.95 2.96 31.97
N GLU A 223 -3.75 2.99 30.65
CA GLU A 223 -3.24 4.17 29.93
C GLU A 223 -4.20 5.36 30.08
N ILE A 224 -5.51 5.16 29.90
CA ILE A 224 -6.50 6.24 30.08
C ILE A 224 -6.53 6.73 31.53
N ILE A 225 -6.51 5.82 32.52
CA ILE A 225 -6.47 6.17 33.94
C ILE A 225 -5.22 7.01 34.22
N ALA A 226 -4.05 6.57 33.76
CA ALA A 226 -2.81 7.30 33.93
C ALA A 226 -2.86 8.68 33.25
N ASN A 227 -3.47 8.79 32.07
CA ASN A 227 -3.67 10.06 31.38
C ASN A 227 -4.55 11.02 32.21
N ILE A 228 -5.65 10.50 32.79
CA ILE A 228 -6.53 11.26 33.67
C ILE A 228 -5.80 11.69 34.95
N GLU A 229 -5.06 10.80 35.60
CA GLU A 229 -4.27 11.08 36.80
C GLU A 229 -3.17 12.13 36.55
N ASN A 230 -2.61 12.15 35.33
CA ASN A 230 -1.67 13.18 34.87
C ASN A 230 -2.35 14.48 34.39
N ASN A 231 -3.65 14.64 34.63
CA ASN A 231 -4.44 15.82 34.26
C ASN A 231 -4.46 16.13 32.76
N ILE A 232 -4.34 15.11 31.89
CA ILE A 232 -4.59 15.30 30.46
C ILE A 232 -6.07 15.65 30.28
N PRO A 233 -6.42 16.78 29.65
CA PRO A 233 -7.81 17.22 29.54
C PRO A 233 -8.60 16.31 28.60
N MET A 234 -9.88 16.06 28.95
CA MET A 234 -10.83 15.42 28.02
C MET A 234 -11.14 16.29 26.80
N ARG A 235 -11.05 17.62 26.95
CA ARG A 235 -11.15 18.61 25.87
C ARG A 235 -9.74 19.11 25.55
N ASP A 236 -8.96 18.24 24.94
CA ASP A 236 -7.59 18.54 24.53
C ASP A 236 -7.54 19.32 23.21
N GLY A 237 -6.34 19.48 22.65
CA GLY A 237 -6.16 20.16 21.37
C GLY A 237 -6.97 19.54 20.23
N PHE A 238 -7.15 18.21 20.22
CA PHE A 238 -7.97 17.55 19.22
C PHE A 238 -9.44 17.98 19.31
N TYR A 239 -10.00 18.07 20.53
CA TYR A 239 -11.36 18.59 20.73
C TYR A 239 -11.51 20.03 20.21
N GLU A 240 -10.59 20.93 20.58
CA GLU A 240 -10.65 22.34 20.17
C GLU A 240 -10.52 22.50 18.66
N GLU A 241 -9.66 21.71 18.02
CA GLU A 241 -9.51 21.69 16.57
C GLU A 241 -10.78 21.18 15.88
N VAL A 242 -11.40 20.09 16.36
CA VAL A 242 -12.66 19.60 15.81
C VAL A 242 -13.75 20.67 15.91
N ILE A 243 -13.82 21.41 17.03
CA ILE A 243 -14.76 22.54 17.16
C ILE A 243 -14.46 23.63 16.14
N GLN A 244 -13.19 24.01 15.96
CA GLN A 244 -12.82 25.03 14.97
C GLN A 244 -13.12 24.57 13.54
N ASP A 245 -12.70 23.36 13.17
CA ASP A 245 -12.82 22.84 11.81
C ASP A 245 -14.28 22.55 11.43
N VAL A 246 -15.09 21.98 12.35
CA VAL A 246 -16.47 21.56 12.06
C VAL A 246 -17.48 22.67 12.30
N VAL A 247 -17.35 23.43 13.39
CA VAL A 247 -18.36 24.42 13.77
C VAL A 247 -18.11 25.77 13.09
N LYS A 248 -16.86 26.22 12.99
CA LYS A 248 -16.58 27.59 12.50
C LYS A 248 -16.37 27.70 10.99
N ASN A 249 -16.03 26.62 10.29
CA ASN A 249 -15.85 26.65 8.82
C ASN A 249 -17.12 26.27 8.04
N HIS A 250 -18.22 25.95 8.73
CA HIS A 250 -19.50 25.56 8.13
C HIS A 250 -20.68 26.46 8.54
N ASP A 251 -20.43 27.54 9.30
CA ASP A 251 -21.34 28.66 9.53
C ASP A 251 -21.01 29.83 8.58
#